data_AF-A0A4S1FXI5-F1
#
_entry.id   AF-A0A4S1FXI5-F1
#
_cell.length_a   1.000
_cell.length_b   1.000
_cell.length_c   1.000
_cell.angle_alpha   90.00
_cell.angle_beta   90.00
_cell.angle_gamma   90.00
#
_symmetry.space_group_name_H-M   'P 1'
#
loop_
_entity.id
_entity.type
_entity.pdbx_description
1 polymer ?
#
loop_
_entity_poly.entity_id
_entity_poly.type
_entity_poly.pdbx_seq_one_letter_code
_entity_poly.pdbx_strand_id
1 'polypeptide(L)' 'MARAFSEFKYMTFDVVGTLIDFEGGITACLAGIAAEAGVSVDGEEALTLYRQARYMPEAG' A
#
# COMPACT_ATOMS: atom_id res chain seq x y z
N MET A 1 5.23 17.11 -31.08
CA MET A 1 3.80 17.18 -30.75
C MET A 1 3.49 16.12 -29.70
N ALA A 2 2.68 16.44 -28.70
CA ALA A 2 2.14 15.44 -27.79
C ALA A 2 1.11 14.57 -28.53
N ARG A 3 1.08 13.26 -28.26
CA ARG A 3 0.07 12.36 -28.82
C ARG A 3 -1.27 12.56 -28.13
N ALA A 4 -2.36 12.46 -28.88
CA ALA A 4 -3.69 12.45 -28.30
C ALA A 4 -3.91 11.14 -27.51
N PHE A 5 -4.66 11.24 -26.41
CA PHE A 5 -4.90 10.10 -25.53
C PHE A 5 -5.64 8.94 -26.22
N SER A 6 -6.46 9.26 -27.23
CA SER A 6 -7.16 8.29 -28.07
C SER A 6 -6.22 7.47 -28.97
N GLU A 7 -4.95 7.83 -29.09
CA GLU A 7 -3.96 7.08 -29.87
C GLU A 7 -3.35 5.90 -29.10
N PHE A 8 -3.56 5.81 -27.78
CA PHE A 8 -3.05 4.70 -26.97
C PHE A 8 -4.04 3.53 -26.96
N LYS A 9 -3.53 2.33 -27.24
CA LYS A 9 -4.33 1.09 -27.28
C LYS A 9 -4.44 0.39 -25.93
N TYR A 10 -3.48 0.64 -25.04
CA TYR A 10 -3.39 0.00 -23.72
C TYR A 10 -3.01 1.04 -22.70
N MET A 11 -3.59 0.89 -21.51
CA MET A 11 -3.25 1.67 -20.34
C MET A 11 -2.93 0.71 -19.21
N THR A 12 -1.79 0.95 -18.56
CA THR A 12 -1.40 0.29 -17.33
C THR A 12 -1.38 1.32 -16.23
N PHE A 13 -1.90 0.93 -15.08
CA PHE A 13 -1.90 1.77 -13.90
C PHE A 13 -1.02 1.10 -12.86
N ASP A 14 -0.23 1.92 -12.17
CA ASP A 14 0.28 1.51 -10.88
C ASP A 14 -0.91 1.27 -9.93
N VAL A 15 -0.73 0.40 -8.93
CA VAL A 15 -1.83 -0.02 -8.06
C VAL A 15 -1.79 0.77 -6.75
N VAL A 16 -0.68 0.70 -6.03
CA VAL A 16 -0.55 1.29 -4.68
C VAL A 16 -0.42 2.81 -4.79
N GLY A 17 -1.25 3.57 -4.09
CA GLY A 17 -1.25 5.04 -4.15
C GLY A 17 -1.84 5.64 -5.42
N THR A 18 -2.16 4.80 -6.43
CA THR A 18 -2.86 5.22 -7.65
C THR A 18 -4.29 4.70 -7.69
N LEU A 19 -4.48 3.38 -7.55
CA LEU A 19 -5.81 2.75 -7.56
C LEU A 19 -6.34 2.45 -6.15
N ILE A 20 -5.44 2.21 -5.18
CA ILE A 20 -5.83 1.89 -3.80
C ILE A 20 -5.07 2.72 -2.77
N ASP A 21 -5.76 3.05 -1.69
CA ASP A 21 -5.14 3.47 -0.44
C ASP A 21 -4.71 2.23 0.35
N PHE A 22 -3.48 1.78 0.10
CA PHE A 22 -2.91 0.63 0.78
C PHE A 22 -2.58 0.93 2.25
N GLU A 23 -2.06 2.12 2.55
CA GLU A 23 -1.60 2.49 3.89
C GLU A 23 -2.78 2.62 4.87
N GLY A 24 -3.88 3.23 4.44
CA GLY A 24 -5.13 3.24 5.20
C GLY A 24 -5.71 1.84 5.37
N GLY A 25 -5.68 1.01 4.31
CA GLY A 25 -6.18 -0.35 4.35
C GLY A 25 -5.45 -1.26 5.34
N ILE A 26 -4.11 -1.26 5.32
CA ILE A 26 -3.30 -2.09 6.23
C ILE A 26 -3.41 -1.63 7.68
N THR A 27 -3.37 -0.32 7.95
CA THR A 27 -3.43 0.21 9.32
C THR A 27 -4.80 -0.02 9.95
N ALA A 28 -5.90 0.16 9.21
CA ALA A 28 -7.24 -0.13 9.70
C ALA A 28 -7.46 -1.62 9.99
N CYS A 29 -6.93 -2.50 9.13
CA CYS A 29 -7.00 -3.94 9.35
C CYS A 29 -6.24 -4.36 10.61
N LEU A 30 -5.00 -3.89 10.77
CA LEU A 30 -4.19 -4.17 11.96
C LEU A 30 -4.83 -3.64 13.24
N ALA A 31 -5.42 -2.44 13.19
CA ALA A 31 -6.15 -1.88 14.32
C ALA A 31 -7.38 -2.73 14.71
N GLY A 32 -8.11 -3.27 13.72
CA GLY A 32 -9.22 -4.19 13.96
C GLY A 32 -8.78 -5.46 14.68
N ILE A 33 -7.71 -6.10 14.20
CA ILE A 33 -7.14 -7.31 14.83
C ILE A 33 -6.62 -7.01 16.24
N ALA A 34 -5.95 -5.87 16.42
CA ALA A 34 -5.43 -5.45 17.72
C ALA A 34 -6.57 -5.26 18.74
N ALA A 35 -7.68 -4.64 18.31
CA ALA A 35 -8.86 -4.45 19.13
C ALA A 35 -9.48 -5.79 19.56
N GLU A 36 -9.57 -6.77 18.65
CA GLU A 36 -10.06 -8.12 18.97
C GLU A 36 -9.16 -8.84 19.99
N ALA A 37 -7.85 -8.63 19.90
CA ALA A 37 -6.86 -9.20 20.81
C ALA A 37 -6.68 -8.41 22.13
N GLY A 38 -7.36 -7.27 22.29
CA GLY A 38 -7.23 -6.40 23.47
C GLY A 38 -5.86 -5.71 23.58
N VAL A 39 -5.17 -5.50 22.46
CA VAL A 39 -3.87 -4.82 22.38
C VAL A 39 -3.95 -3.58 21.48
N SER A 40 -2.93 -2.73 21.53
CA SER A 40 -2.78 -1.58 20.63
C SER A 40 -1.64 -1.81 19.65
N VAL A 41 -1.83 -1.40 18.40
CA VAL A 41 -0.79 -1.38 17.37
C VAL A 41 -0.63 0.06 16.87
N ASP A 42 0.61 0.54 16.82
CA ASP A 42 0.93 1.82 16.18
C ASP A 42 0.98 1.63 14.65
N GLY A 43 0.08 2.33 13.96
CA GLY A 43 -0.02 2.26 12.50
C GLY A 43 1.22 2.81 11.78
N GLU A 44 1.85 3.87 12.29
CA GLU A 44 3.04 4.46 11.66
C GLU A 44 4.27 3.55 11.84
N GLU A 45 4.39 2.94 13.02
CA GLU A 45 5.42 1.92 13.27
C GLU A 45 5.22 0.72 12.34
N ALA A 46 3.99 0.22 12.21
CA ALA A 46 3.66 -0.87 11.29
C ALA A 46 4.00 -0.53 9.83
N LEU A 47 3.69 0.68 9.37
CA LEU A 47 4.04 1.13 8.01
C LEU A 47 5.55 1.27 7.83
N THR A 48 6.27 1.71 8.86
CA THR A 48 7.73 1.80 8.84
C THR A 48 8.37 0.41 8.69
N LEU A 49 7.90 -0.56 9.48
CA LEU A 49 8.35 -1.96 9.40
C LEU A 49 8.02 -2.58 8.04
N TYR A 50 6.82 -2.35 7.51
CA TYR A 50 6.43 -2.82 6.19
C TYR A 50 7.35 -2.27 5.09
N ARG A 51 7.64 -0.96 5.12
CA ARG A 51 8.56 -0.32 4.17
C ARG A 51 9.96 -0.93 4.26
N GLN A 52 10.48 -1.16 5.47
CA GLN A 52 11.79 -1.81 5.65
C GLN A 52 11.79 -3.24 5.08
N ALA A 53 10.75 -4.02 5.37
CA ALA A 53 10.62 -5.38 4.87
C ALA A 53 10.59 -5.43 3.33
N ARG A 54 9.92 -4.47 2.67
CA ARG A 54 9.87 -4.37 1.20
C ARG A 54 11.23 -4.14 0.54
N TYR A 55 12.23 -3.64 1.26
CA TYR A 55 13.58 -3.42 0.76
C TYR A 55 14.57 -4.51 1.19
N MET A 56 14.12 -5.56 1.88
CA MET A 56 14.99 -6.68 2.26
C MET A 56 15.40 -7.49 1.02
N PRO A 57 16.61 -8.09 1.01
CA PRO A 57 17.09 -8.88 -0.13
C PRO A 57 16.16 -10.04 -0.52
N GLU A 58 15.49 -10.62 0.48
CA GLU A 58 14.56 -11.74 0.31
C GLU A 58 13.15 -11.29 -0.14
N ALA A 59 12.92 -9.97 -0.21
CA ALA A 59 11.65 -9.40 -0.65
C ALA A 59 11.61 -9.28 -2.17
N GLY A 60 11.19 -10.35 -2.84
CA GLY A 60 11.07 -10.42 -4.30
C GLY A 60 10.48 -11.73 -4.77
#